data_AF-A0A535VZ07-F1
#
_entry.id   AF-A0A535VZ07-F1
#
_cell.length_a   1.000
_cell.length_b   1.000
_cell.length_c   1.000
_cell.angle_alpha   90.00
_cell.angle_beta   90.00
_cell.angle_gamma   90.00
#
_symmetry.space_group_name_H-M   'P 1'
#
loop_
_entity.id
_entity.type
_entity.pdbx_description
1 polymer ?
#
loop_
_entity_poly.entity_id
_entity_poly.type
_entity_poly.pdbx_seq_one_letter_code
_entity_poly.pdbx_strand_id
1 'polypeptide(L)'
;MTEGLAPVGLERRFANFKARLPAPPYGAVPSTALERERRTSIGAERLAAAVDGELVRTSRGSFVRVEAPTTLLPVDRGRLATLPGQPPADAPLLCLDTETTGLATAAGTLAFLVGLGWWEGSRFRQVQLLLPDHADEPALLAELATHIPRDGWLVTYNGRGFDWPLLVARYRMAGANPPLHAGHLDLLPLVRRVFRHRMSDARLASVESELLGLRRSADVAGWEIPSRFLDYLRFGEPGPLVDVVRHNDEDVRSLARLLVHVDRGYADEGRWREAPPGDLAGLARAFSREGRDEQALGCLDAALSSAAAPSATPPREDLLLAPERARLAIRESRPDDEPWWSPRRQPDFGGRPGRYPIAGAWDAAQSSRRDAPWTESRMLAERARLLRRLGRYRDAEATWVGLAANRGTVGTLAWIEVAKLREHRLDDLAGAVEAANAALRLAERQAWLGRPLPRLEVALGRRLARLGARVARRSAAARVGTPKTPGASTASDEAAAARRTAPPRSSLFEAPVLGTSAGWRRAASIAARKTSPAPVASITPSDGIAG
;
A
#
# COMPACT_ATOMS: atom_id res chain seq x y z
N MET A 1 31.82 -8.49 -29.19
CA MET A 1 32.13 -9.10 -27.88
C MET A 1 31.83 -8.05 -26.82
N THR A 2 30.63 -8.11 -26.27
CA THR A 2 30.09 -7.17 -25.29
C THR A 2 30.20 -7.80 -23.91
N GLU A 3 31.20 -7.39 -23.12
CA GLU A 3 31.27 -7.74 -21.70
C GLU A 3 30.36 -6.82 -20.88
N GLY A 4 29.43 -7.42 -20.15
CA GLY A 4 28.48 -6.74 -19.30
C GLY A 4 29.14 -6.20 -18.02
N LEU A 5 29.05 -4.89 -17.81
CA LEU A 5 29.38 -4.26 -16.54
C LEU A 5 28.28 -4.54 -15.51
N ALA A 6 28.60 -5.37 -14.53
CA ALA A 6 27.78 -5.60 -13.34
C ALA A 6 27.59 -4.29 -12.53
N PRO A 7 26.46 -4.11 -11.83
CA PRO A 7 26.20 -2.90 -11.05
C PRO A 7 27.16 -2.79 -9.87
N VAL A 8 28.03 -1.77 -9.91
CA VAL A 8 29.00 -1.48 -8.85
C VAL A 8 28.27 -1.02 -7.58
N GLY A 9 28.45 -1.77 -6.48
CA GLY A 9 27.84 -1.51 -5.17
C GLY A 9 28.24 -0.18 -4.52
N LEU A 10 27.40 0.31 -3.61
CA LEU A 10 27.48 1.63 -2.96
C LEU A 10 28.82 1.86 -2.22
N GLU A 11 29.40 0.81 -1.63
CA GLU A 11 30.69 0.88 -0.93
C GLU A 11 31.85 1.22 -1.86
N ARG A 12 31.85 0.64 -3.07
CA ARG A 12 32.86 0.93 -4.10
C ARG A 12 32.64 2.32 -4.72
N ARG A 13 31.41 2.84 -4.71
CA ARG A 13 31.10 4.24 -5.07
C ARG A 13 31.58 5.23 -4.01
N PHE A 14 31.47 4.89 -2.73
CA PHE A 14 32.03 5.67 -1.62
C PHE A 14 33.57 5.67 -1.61
N ALA A 15 34.18 4.55 -1.97
CA ALA A 15 35.62 4.46 -2.17
C ALA A 15 36.10 5.32 -3.35
N ASN A 16 35.36 5.32 -4.48
CA ASN A 16 35.63 6.19 -5.61
C ASN A 16 35.43 7.68 -5.28
N PHE A 17 34.49 8.02 -4.40
CA PHE A 17 34.30 9.37 -3.86
C PHE A 17 35.51 9.84 -3.04
N LYS A 18 36.03 8.99 -2.13
CA LYS A 18 37.25 9.31 -1.37
C LYS A 18 38.49 9.41 -2.26
N ALA A 19 38.59 8.59 -3.31
CA ALA A 19 39.73 8.58 -4.23
C ALA A 19 39.74 9.74 -5.24
N ARG A 20 38.59 10.41 -5.45
CA ARG A 20 38.46 11.58 -6.35
C ARG A 20 38.65 12.94 -5.64
N LEU A 21 38.95 12.95 -4.35
CA LEU A 21 39.35 14.17 -3.64
C LEU A 21 40.84 14.42 -3.90
N PRO A 22 41.25 15.39 -4.73
CA PRO A 22 42.63 15.86 -4.72
C PRO A 22 42.91 16.49 -3.34
N ALA A 23 44.10 16.22 -2.80
CA ALA A 23 44.60 16.97 -1.66
C ALA A 23 44.60 18.48 -2.01
N PRO A 24 44.20 19.37 -1.10
CA PRO A 24 44.23 20.80 -1.39
C PRO A 24 45.67 21.21 -1.73
N PRO A 25 45.89 22.04 -2.76
CA PRO A 25 47.21 22.58 -3.03
C PRO A 25 47.67 23.36 -1.80
N TYR A 26 48.76 22.89 -1.20
CA TYR A 26 49.43 23.51 -0.08
C TYR A 26 49.97 24.87 -0.57
N GLY A 27 49.34 25.98 -0.19
CA GLY A 27 49.86 27.32 -0.53
C GLY A 27 48.87 28.47 -0.75
N ALA A 28 47.56 28.31 -0.57
CA ALA A 28 46.65 29.45 -0.63
C ALA A 28 46.71 30.25 0.69
N VAL A 29 47.21 31.49 0.61
CA VAL A 29 47.18 32.49 1.70
C VAL A 29 45.73 32.64 2.20
N PRO A 30 45.45 32.69 3.52
CA PRO A 30 44.10 32.93 4.00
C PRO A 30 43.65 34.33 3.53
N SER A 31 42.63 34.37 2.67
CA SER A 31 42.04 35.64 2.23
C SER A 31 41.56 36.41 3.45
N THR A 32 41.74 37.73 3.42
CA THR A 32 41.20 38.64 4.43
C THR A 32 39.67 38.51 4.49
N ALA A 33 39.05 38.86 5.63
CA ALA A 33 37.59 38.82 5.78
C ALA A 33 36.87 39.65 4.69
N LEU A 34 37.45 40.81 4.33
CA LEU A 34 36.97 41.69 3.27
C LEU A 34 37.06 41.06 1.86
N GLU A 35 38.12 40.31 1.56
CA GLU A 35 38.23 39.59 0.29
C GLU A 35 37.26 38.42 0.21
N ARG A 36 37.01 37.76 1.35
CA ARG A 36 36.00 36.70 1.47
C ARG A 36 34.60 37.26 1.20
N GLU A 37 34.26 38.36 1.86
CA GLU A 37 32.99 39.08 1.70
C GLU A 37 32.78 39.60 0.26
N ARG A 38 33.81 40.19 -0.36
CA ARG A 38 33.76 40.60 -1.77
C ARG A 38 33.56 39.41 -2.71
N ARG A 39 34.24 38.29 -2.48
CA ARG A 39 34.12 37.09 -3.32
C ARG A 39 32.74 36.46 -3.22
N THR A 40 32.17 36.41 -2.02
CA THR A 40 30.79 35.93 -1.79
C THR A 40 29.76 36.83 -2.47
N SER A 41 29.91 38.17 -2.37
CA SER A 41 29.02 39.10 -3.07
C SER A 41 29.08 38.96 -4.60
N ILE A 42 30.28 38.77 -5.18
CA ILE A 42 30.43 38.54 -6.62
C ILE A 42 29.83 37.19 -7.03
N GLY A 43 30.02 36.14 -6.23
CA GLY A 43 29.42 34.83 -6.46
C GLY A 43 27.89 34.87 -6.49
N ALA A 44 27.29 35.59 -5.52
CA ALA A 44 25.84 35.77 -5.43
C ALA A 44 25.25 36.52 -6.64
N GLU A 45 25.93 37.57 -7.12
CA GLU A 45 25.50 38.32 -8.31
C GLU A 45 25.59 37.48 -9.58
N ARG A 46 26.66 36.69 -9.73
CA ARG A 46 26.81 35.74 -10.85
C ARG A 46 25.74 34.65 -10.79
N LEU A 47 25.44 34.15 -9.60
CA LEU A 47 24.39 33.16 -9.41
C LEU A 47 23.03 33.71 -9.84
N ALA A 48 22.67 34.91 -9.36
CA ALA A 48 21.44 35.60 -9.74
C ALA A 48 21.35 35.80 -11.26
N ALA A 49 22.41 36.31 -11.88
CA ALA A 49 22.45 36.51 -13.33
C ALA A 49 22.33 35.19 -14.12
N ALA A 50 22.93 34.10 -13.64
CA ALA A 50 22.90 32.81 -14.33
C ALA A 50 21.51 32.16 -14.35
N VAL A 51 20.69 32.43 -13.33
CA VAL A 51 19.35 31.83 -13.18
C VAL A 51 18.22 32.82 -13.49
N ASP A 52 18.56 34.00 -14.02
CA ASP A 52 17.61 35.12 -14.26
C ASP A 52 16.81 35.48 -13.00
N GLY A 53 17.51 35.49 -11.85
CA GLY A 53 16.94 35.75 -10.53
C GLY A 53 17.30 37.12 -9.97
N GLU A 54 16.59 37.50 -8.91
CA GLU A 54 16.83 38.72 -8.14
C GLU A 54 17.68 38.39 -6.91
N LEU A 55 18.83 39.06 -6.76
CA LEU A 55 19.63 38.99 -5.53
C LEU A 55 19.04 39.90 -4.46
N VAL A 56 18.40 39.30 -3.45
CA VAL A 56 17.83 40.01 -2.30
C VAL A 56 18.85 40.06 -1.16
N ARG A 57 19.11 41.26 -0.64
CA ARG A 57 20.02 41.49 0.49
C ARG A 57 19.24 41.95 1.71
N THR A 58 19.51 41.31 2.85
CA THR A 58 18.85 41.60 4.14
C THR A 58 19.90 41.85 5.22
N SER A 59 19.47 42.27 6.40
CA SER A 59 20.36 42.36 7.57
C SER A 59 20.83 40.99 8.09
N ARG A 60 20.28 39.88 7.59
CA ARG A 60 20.58 38.50 8.00
C ARG A 60 21.37 37.69 6.96
N GLY A 61 21.84 38.35 5.89
CA GLY A 61 22.46 37.70 4.73
C GLY A 61 21.69 37.95 3.44
N SER A 62 21.97 37.16 2.42
CA SER A 62 21.44 37.33 1.07
C SER A 62 20.86 36.05 0.46
N PHE A 63 19.91 36.16 -0.45
CA PHE A 63 19.41 35.01 -1.20
C PHE A 63 19.05 35.41 -2.61
N VAL A 64 19.07 34.45 -3.53
CA VAL A 64 18.58 34.66 -4.90
C VAL A 64 17.13 34.18 -4.96
N ARG A 65 16.24 35.06 -5.39
CA ARG A 65 14.83 34.76 -5.66
C ARG A 65 14.61 34.59 -7.15
N VAL A 66 14.02 33.47 -7.55
CA VAL A 66 13.62 33.21 -8.94
C VAL A 66 12.11 33.09 -8.98
N GLU A 67 11.46 33.85 -9.85
CA GLU A 67 10.01 33.74 -10.08
C GLU A 67 9.75 33.13 -11.45
N ALA A 68 9.13 31.95 -11.47
CA ALA A 68 8.79 31.30 -12.72
C ALA A 68 7.47 31.88 -13.29
N PRO A 69 7.30 31.87 -14.63
CA PRO A 69 6.03 32.27 -15.24
C PRO A 69 4.84 31.49 -14.67
N THR A 70 3.83 32.26 -14.25
CA THR A 70 2.59 31.72 -13.72
C THR A 70 1.87 30.86 -14.77
N THR A 71 1.47 29.65 -14.40
CA THR A 71 0.90 28.66 -15.32
C THR A 71 -0.57 28.39 -15.02
N LEU A 72 -1.38 28.14 -16.04
CA LEU A 72 -2.80 27.81 -15.86
C LEU A 72 -2.94 26.34 -15.45
N LEU A 73 -3.17 26.09 -14.15
CA LEU A 73 -3.37 24.76 -13.57
C LEU A 73 -4.64 24.77 -12.69
N PRO A 74 -5.84 24.85 -13.30
CA PRO A 74 -7.08 24.96 -12.55
C PRO A 74 -7.32 23.69 -11.74
N VAL A 75 -7.64 23.88 -10.46
CA VAL A 75 -7.96 22.81 -9.52
C VAL A 75 -9.24 23.17 -8.77
N ASP A 76 -10.18 22.24 -8.68
CA ASP A 76 -11.39 22.43 -7.90
C ASP A 76 -11.15 21.93 -6.46
N ARG A 77 -10.95 22.89 -5.55
CA ARG A 77 -10.68 22.59 -4.15
C ARG A 77 -11.88 21.97 -3.44
N GLY A 78 -13.10 22.31 -3.84
CA GLY A 78 -14.33 21.76 -3.29
C GLY A 78 -14.46 20.27 -3.60
N ARG A 79 -14.26 19.89 -4.86
CA ARG A 79 -14.25 18.48 -5.25
C ARG A 79 -13.08 17.72 -4.66
N LEU A 80 -11.86 18.27 -4.72
CA LEU A 80 -10.69 17.60 -4.14
C LEU A 80 -10.88 17.28 -2.65
N ALA A 81 -11.46 18.19 -1.86
CA ALA A 81 -11.69 17.97 -0.43
C ALA A 81 -12.62 16.78 -0.13
N THR A 82 -13.38 16.29 -1.13
CA THR A 82 -14.20 15.08 -0.97
C THR A 82 -13.38 13.79 -0.97
N LEU A 83 -12.14 13.81 -1.45
CA LEU A 83 -11.29 12.63 -1.52
C LEU A 83 -10.59 12.33 -0.18
N PRO A 84 -10.22 11.05 0.08
CA PRO A 84 -9.57 10.66 1.32
C PRO A 84 -8.23 11.37 1.54
N GLY A 85 -8.02 11.87 2.76
CA GLY A 85 -6.79 12.51 3.19
C GLY A 85 -6.50 13.87 2.55
N GLN A 86 -7.46 14.46 1.82
CA GLN A 86 -7.29 15.79 1.23
C GLN A 86 -7.57 16.91 2.24
N PRO A 87 -6.88 18.06 2.13
CA PRO A 87 -7.12 19.24 2.95
C PRO A 87 -8.50 19.86 2.69
N PRO A 88 -9.04 20.63 3.66
CA PRO A 88 -10.25 21.43 3.49
C PRO A 88 -10.21 22.30 2.22
N ALA A 89 -11.39 22.58 1.65
CA ALA A 89 -11.51 23.28 0.38
C ALA A 89 -11.02 24.75 0.45
N ASP A 90 -11.20 25.38 1.60
CA ASP A 90 -10.83 26.76 1.90
C ASP A 90 -9.37 26.91 2.40
N ALA A 91 -8.72 25.80 2.77
CA ALA A 91 -7.33 25.84 3.23
C ALA A 91 -6.37 26.19 2.07
N PRO A 92 -5.50 27.22 2.24
CA PRO A 92 -4.46 27.53 1.27
C PRO A 92 -3.51 26.35 1.08
N LEU A 93 -3.13 26.06 -0.17
CA LEU A 93 -2.15 25.03 -0.49
C LEU A 93 -0.82 25.65 -0.87
N LEU A 94 0.25 25.18 -0.24
CA LEU A 94 1.62 25.53 -0.56
C LEU A 94 2.42 24.29 -0.96
N CYS A 95 2.68 24.13 -2.24
CA CYS A 95 3.62 23.15 -2.77
C CYS A 95 5.04 23.49 -2.34
N LEU A 96 5.79 22.51 -1.85
CA LEU A 96 7.17 22.67 -1.40
C LEU A 96 8.03 21.48 -1.81
N ASP A 97 9.22 21.78 -2.33
CA ASP A 97 10.28 20.83 -2.65
C ASP A 97 11.66 21.44 -2.34
N THR A 98 12.64 20.64 -1.91
CA THR A 98 13.97 21.15 -1.54
C THR A 98 15.10 20.42 -2.23
N GLU A 99 16.13 21.18 -2.62
CA GLU A 99 17.44 20.62 -2.97
C GLU A 99 18.41 20.83 -1.82
N THR A 100 19.16 19.76 -1.53
CA THR A 100 19.93 19.68 -0.30
C THR A 100 21.39 19.34 -0.55
N THR A 101 22.28 19.75 0.37
CA THR A 101 23.71 19.49 0.27
C THR A 101 24.12 18.05 0.60
N GLY A 102 23.16 17.14 0.78
CA GLY A 102 23.40 15.75 1.09
C GLY A 102 22.12 14.91 1.04
N LEU A 103 22.28 13.62 0.74
CA LEU A 103 21.15 12.69 0.55
C LEU A 103 20.50 12.22 1.87
N ALA A 104 20.96 12.72 3.01
CA ALA A 104 20.46 12.36 4.34
C ALA A 104 20.26 13.64 5.18
N THR A 105 19.35 13.58 6.16
CA THR A 105 19.06 14.66 7.11
C THR A 105 20.09 14.75 8.24
N ALA A 106 21.38 14.70 7.92
CA ALA A 106 22.44 14.89 8.89
C ALA A 106 22.52 16.36 9.34
N ALA A 107 23.10 16.62 10.52
CA ALA A 107 23.17 17.97 11.12
C ALA A 107 23.87 19.03 10.24
N GLY A 108 24.68 18.61 9.26
CA GLY A 108 25.36 19.50 8.30
C GLY A 108 24.63 19.69 6.96
N THR A 109 23.52 18.99 6.71
CA THR A 109 22.76 19.12 5.46
C THR A 109 21.97 20.42 5.48
N LEU A 110 22.10 21.22 4.43
CA LEU A 110 21.36 22.47 4.19
C LEU A 110 20.38 22.27 3.05
N ALA A 111 19.22 22.96 3.11
CA ALA A 111 18.41 23.19 1.92
C ALA A 111 18.97 24.42 1.22
N PHE A 112 19.67 24.23 0.11
CA PHE A 112 20.26 25.35 -0.63
C PHE A 112 19.32 25.90 -1.69
N LEU A 113 18.30 25.14 -2.08
CA LEU A 113 17.21 25.60 -2.94
C LEU A 113 15.89 25.15 -2.33
N VAL A 114 14.95 26.07 -2.19
CA VAL A 114 13.58 25.77 -1.75
C VAL A 114 12.62 26.28 -2.80
N GLY A 115 11.96 25.35 -3.48
CA GLY A 115 10.91 25.63 -4.43
C GLY A 115 9.56 25.71 -3.75
N LEU A 116 8.79 26.75 -4.08
CA LEU A 116 7.48 27.05 -3.53
C LEU A 116 6.48 27.25 -4.66
N GLY A 117 5.24 26.80 -4.46
CA GLY A 117 4.16 27.10 -5.40
C GLY A 117 2.78 27.11 -4.78
N TRP A 118 1.90 27.98 -5.25
CA TRP A 118 0.54 28.13 -4.73
C TRP A 118 -0.42 28.60 -5.82
N TRP A 119 -1.72 28.51 -5.53
CA TRP A 119 -2.76 28.94 -6.46
C TRP A 119 -3.24 30.37 -6.15
N GLU A 120 -3.31 31.18 -7.20
CA GLU A 120 -4.00 32.47 -7.25
C GLU A 120 -5.16 32.33 -8.24
N GLY A 121 -6.33 31.95 -7.72
CA GLY A 121 -7.45 31.51 -8.56
C GLY A 121 -7.12 30.24 -9.35
N SER A 122 -7.23 30.28 -10.68
CA SER A 122 -6.92 29.15 -11.56
C SER A 122 -5.45 29.04 -11.96
N ARG A 123 -4.62 29.98 -11.48
CA ARG A 123 -3.23 30.16 -11.89
C ARG A 123 -2.30 29.68 -10.78
N PHE A 124 -1.27 28.92 -11.16
CA PHE A 124 -0.25 28.41 -10.25
C PHE A 124 0.99 29.28 -10.36
N ARG A 125 1.31 29.99 -9.27
CA ARG A 125 2.49 30.85 -9.11
C ARG A 125 3.60 30.04 -8.45
N GLN A 126 4.84 30.27 -8.85
CA GLN A 126 6.01 29.58 -8.30
C GLN A 126 7.13 30.58 -8.00
N VAL A 127 7.78 30.35 -6.86
CA VAL A 127 8.96 31.10 -6.41
C VAL A 127 9.99 30.10 -5.91
N GLN A 128 11.25 30.33 -6.21
CA GLN A 128 12.37 29.55 -5.70
C GLN A 128 13.31 30.45 -4.92
N LEU A 129 13.75 29.99 -3.76
CA LEU A 129 14.72 30.66 -2.90
C LEU A 129 16.03 29.88 -2.93
N LEU A 130 17.10 30.50 -3.43
CA LEU A 130 18.40 29.88 -3.65
C LEU A 130 19.48 30.53 -2.78
N LEU A 131 20.28 29.69 -2.14
CA LEU A 131 21.30 30.07 -1.17
C LEU A 131 22.64 30.39 -1.87
N PRO A 132 23.18 31.62 -1.77
CA PRO A 132 24.45 31.97 -2.42
C PRO A 132 25.67 31.43 -1.68
N ASP A 133 25.61 31.36 -0.35
CA ASP A 133 26.64 30.82 0.54
C ASP A 133 26.01 30.23 1.81
N HIS A 134 26.71 29.31 2.48
CA HIS A 134 26.26 28.73 3.75
C HIS A 134 25.95 29.77 4.83
N ALA A 135 26.72 30.87 4.87
CA ALA A 135 26.53 31.93 5.87
C ALA A 135 25.19 32.67 5.72
N ASP A 136 24.56 32.59 4.55
CA ASP A 136 23.35 33.32 4.22
C ASP A 136 22.05 32.59 4.61
N GLU A 137 22.13 31.36 5.13
CA GLU A 137 20.94 30.55 5.45
C GLU A 137 19.92 31.29 6.33
N PRO A 138 20.30 32.11 7.34
CA PRO A 138 19.33 32.86 8.13
C PRO A 138 18.44 33.80 7.32
N ALA A 139 18.93 34.36 6.20
CA ALA A 139 18.13 35.20 5.31
C ALA A 139 17.10 34.36 4.53
N LEU A 140 17.53 33.22 3.96
CA LEU A 140 16.65 32.31 3.23
C LEU A 140 15.54 31.75 4.12
N LEU A 141 15.87 31.30 5.33
CA LEU A 141 14.89 30.78 6.28
C LEU A 141 13.89 31.86 6.75
N ALA A 142 14.34 33.11 6.89
CA ALA A 142 13.47 34.22 7.22
C ALA A 142 12.46 34.50 6.09
N GLU A 143 12.92 34.53 4.84
CA GLU A 143 12.05 34.71 3.67
C GLU A 143 11.07 33.54 3.53
N LEU A 144 11.54 32.28 3.63
CA LEU A 144 10.69 31.09 3.56
C LEU A 144 9.54 31.14 4.57
N ALA A 145 9.79 31.65 5.78
CA ALA A 145 8.75 31.76 6.82
C ALA A 145 7.62 32.73 6.42
N THR A 146 7.88 33.72 5.57
CA THR A 146 6.87 34.67 5.09
C THR A 146 5.88 34.04 4.09
N HIS A 147 6.30 32.97 3.41
CA HIS A 147 5.49 32.27 2.41
C HIS A 147 4.61 31.15 2.99
N ILE A 148 4.81 30.75 4.24
CA ILE A 148 4.08 29.63 4.86
C ILE A 148 2.96 30.21 5.75
N PRO A 149 1.72 30.30 5.26
CA PRO A 149 0.61 30.80 6.06
C PRO A 149 0.24 29.81 7.16
N ARG A 150 -0.16 30.33 8.32
CA ARG A 150 -0.45 29.53 9.52
C ARG A 150 -1.62 28.55 9.32
N ASP A 151 -2.61 28.94 8.54
CA ASP A 151 -3.77 28.16 8.14
C ASP A 151 -3.52 27.33 6.87
N GLY A 152 -2.34 27.44 6.26
CA GLY A 152 -1.96 26.73 5.05
C GLY A 152 -1.66 25.25 5.27
N TRP A 153 -1.77 24.49 4.19
CA TRP A 153 -1.36 23.10 4.09
C TRP A 153 -0.15 22.97 3.18
N LEU A 154 0.91 22.36 3.70
CA LEU A 154 2.06 21.98 2.89
C LEU A 154 1.67 20.83 1.96
N VAL A 155 2.03 20.92 0.69
CA VAL A 155 1.88 19.86 -0.31
C VAL A 155 3.27 19.45 -0.77
N THR A 156 3.67 18.21 -0.52
CA THR A 156 5.02 17.74 -0.87
C THR A 156 4.98 16.33 -1.47
N TYR A 157 6.09 15.89 -2.06
CA TYR A 157 6.28 14.49 -2.42
C TYR A 157 7.34 13.87 -1.53
N ASN A 158 6.96 12.97 -0.61
CA ASN A 158 7.85 12.42 0.42
C ASN A 158 8.41 13.43 1.44
N GLY A 159 8.08 14.72 1.32
CA GLY A 159 8.61 15.75 2.21
C GLY A 159 8.14 15.72 3.65
N ARG A 160 7.11 14.94 4.01
CA ARG A 160 6.78 14.72 5.43
C ARG A 160 7.87 13.93 6.14
N GLY A 161 8.53 13.03 5.42
CA GLY A 161 9.64 12.23 5.94
C GLY A 161 11.03 12.82 5.68
N PHE A 162 11.13 13.88 4.88
CA PHE A 162 12.41 14.40 4.39
C PHE A 162 12.52 15.94 4.46
N ASP A 163 11.90 16.66 3.52
CA ASP A 163 12.05 18.11 3.36
C ASP A 163 11.69 18.89 4.62
N TRP A 164 10.50 18.63 5.17
CA TRP A 164 10.00 19.38 6.32
C TRP A 164 10.79 19.09 7.61
N PRO A 165 11.10 17.83 7.98
CA PRO A 165 12.02 17.54 9.08
C PRO A 165 13.38 18.22 8.95
N LEU A 166 13.94 18.29 7.73
CA LEU A 166 15.20 18.98 7.47
C LEU A 166 15.08 20.48 7.74
N LEU A 167 14.06 21.15 7.18
CA LEU A 167 13.80 22.57 7.41
C LEU A 167 13.57 22.88 8.89
N VAL A 168 12.81 22.03 9.60
CA VAL A 168 12.61 22.17 11.06
C VAL A 168 13.94 22.11 11.82
N ALA A 169 14.85 21.20 11.44
CA ALA A 169 16.18 21.16 12.03
C ALA A 169 16.99 22.43 11.72
N ARG A 170 16.91 22.95 10.48
CA ARG A 170 17.58 24.20 10.08
C ARG A 170 17.09 25.41 10.87
N TYR A 171 15.78 25.59 11.00
CA TYR A 171 15.20 26.66 11.84
C TYR A 171 15.73 26.59 13.27
N ARG A 172 15.74 25.40 13.88
CA ARG A 172 16.26 25.20 15.24
C ARG A 172 17.75 25.55 15.36
N MET A 173 18.56 25.15 14.39
CA MET A 173 19.99 25.48 14.35
C MET A 173 20.23 26.97 14.18
N ALA A 174 19.37 27.67 13.45
CA ALA A 174 19.38 29.12 13.31
C ALA A 174 18.79 29.86 14.53
N GLY A 175 18.40 29.15 15.60
CA GLY A 175 17.78 29.76 16.78
C GLY A 175 16.37 30.33 16.54
N ALA A 176 15.69 29.88 15.48
CA ALA A 176 14.36 30.31 15.09
C ALA A 176 13.33 29.18 15.25
N ASN A 177 12.06 29.56 15.39
CA ASN A 177 10.96 28.59 15.33
C ASN A 177 10.58 28.35 13.87
N PRO A 178 10.36 27.09 13.44
CA PRO A 178 9.77 26.83 12.15
C PRO A 178 8.35 27.44 12.09
N PRO A 179 7.91 27.93 10.92
CA PRO A 179 6.57 28.47 10.76
C PRO A 179 5.53 27.39 11.04
N LEU A 180 4.45 27.80 11.72
CA LEU A 180 3.30 26.94 11.96
C LEU A 180 2.52 26.78 10.65
N HIS A 181 1.93 25.60 10.44
CA HIS A 181 0.99 25.30 9.36
C HIS A 181 -0.15 24.43 9.89
N ALA A 182 -1.28 24.41 9.20
CA ALA A 182 -2.48 23.70 9.62
C ALA A 182 -2.44 22.21 9.28
N GLY A 183 -1.59 21.81 8.34
CA GLY A 183 -1.43 20.42 7.97
C GLY A 183 -0.45 20.19 6.84
N HIS A 184 -0.29 18.92 6.48
CA HIS A 184 0.67 18.49 5.48
C HIS A 184 0.04 17.39 4.63
N LEU A 185 -0.19 17.64 3.35
CA LEU A 185 -0.54 16.65 2.35
C LEU A 185 0.74 16.11 1.67
N ASP A 186 1.14 14.89 2.03
CA ASP A 186 2.20 14.19 1.31
C ASP A 186 1.57 13.33 0.21
N LEU A 187 1.98 13.55 -1.05
CA LEU A 187 1.42 12.89 -2.22
C LEU A 187 1.96 11.47 -2.42
N LEU A 188 3.11 11.10 -1.86
CA LEU A 188 3.69 9.77 -2.03
C LEU A 188 2.80 8.65 -1.46
N PRO A 189 2.22 8.77 -0.24
CA PRO A 189 1.24 7.81 0.26
C PRO A 189 0.02 7.62 -0.64
N LEU A 190 -0.46 8.68 -1.28
CA LEU A 190 -1.57 8.62 -2.24
C LEU A 190 -1.15 7.82 -3.48
N VAL A 191 -0.02 8.18 -4.09
CA VAL A 191 0.51 7.50 -5.27
C VAL A 191 0.75 6.02 -5.02
N ARG A 192 1.37 5.67 -3.89
CA ARG A 192 1.61 4.26 -3.49
C ARG A 192 0.34 3.45 -3.31
N ARG A 193 -0.76 4.10 -2.94
CA ARG A 193 -2.03 3.42 -2.66
C ARG A 193 -2.87 3.25 -3.90
N VAL A 194 -2.94 4.28 -4.73
CA VAL A 194 -3.84 4.36 -5.88
C VAL A 194 -3.13 3.85 -7.14
N PHE A 195 -2.02 4.48 -7.52
CA PHE A 195 -1.43 4.33 -8.86
C PHE A 195 -0.32 3.27 -8.94
N ARG A 196 0.38 2.99 -7.84
CA ARG A 196 1.60 2.16 -7.82
C ARG A 196 1.46 0.76 -8.44
N HIS A 197 0.28 0.17 -8.42
CA HIS A 197 0.03 -1.18 -8.95
C HIS A 197 0.27 -1.30 -10.47
N ARG A 198 0.24 -0.18 -11.21
CA ARG A 198 0.49 -0.12 -12.66
C ARG A 198 1.74 0.67 -13.03
N MET A 199 2.56 1.03 -12.05
CA MET A 199 3.78 1.81 -12.24
C MET A 199 5.03 0.96 -12.09
N SER A 200 6.17 1.43 -12.60
CA SER A 200 7.47 0.79 -12.34
C SER A 200 7.89 0.94 -10.85
N ASP A 201 7.81 2.16 -10.33
CA ASP A 201 8.03 2.52 -8.92
C ASP A 201 7.10 3.66 -8.47
N ALA A 202 7.40 4.32 -7.35
CA ALA A 202 6.68 5.50 -6.88
C ALA A 202 7.66 6.66 -6.63
N ARG A 203 8.57 6.90 -7.56
CA ARG A 203 9.38 8.14 -7.62
C ARG A 203 8.60 9.18 -8.41
N LEU A 204 8.85 10.46 -8.13
CA LEU A 204 8.17 11.57 -8.82
C LEU A 204 8.40 11.51 -10.34
N ALA A 205 9.63 11.23 -10.80
CA ALA A 205 9.93 11.04 -12.23
C ALA A 205 9.08 9.93 -12.90
N SER A 206 8.78 8.84 -12.18
CA SER A 206 7.90 7.78 -12.68
C SER A 206 6.44 8.21 -12.70
N VAL A 207 6.00 9.00 -11.72
CA VAL A 207 4.66 9.61 -11.72
C VAL A 207 4.49 10.50 -12.94
N GLU A 208 5.46 11.35 -13.21
CA GLU A 208 5.39 12.27 -14.34
C GLU A 208 5.30 11.57 -15.67
N SER A 209 6.15 10.58 -15.91
CA SER A 209 6.19 9.85 -17.18
C SER A 209 5.00 8.91 -17.36
N GLU A 210 4.64 8.13 -16.33
CA GLU A 210 3.63 7.07 -16.44
C GLU A 210 2.20 7.54 -16.12
N LEU A 211 2.03 8.58 -15.30
CA LEU A 211 0.72 9.11 -14.91
C LEU A 211 0.38 10.44 -15.58
N LEU A 212 1.35 11.36 -15.67
CA LEU A 212 1.14 12.70 -16.22
C LEU A 212 1.52 12.81 -17.72
N GLY A 213 2.16 11.79 -18.28
CA GLY A 213 2.60 11.75 -19.68
C GLY A 213 3.72 12.74 -20.01
N LEU A 214 4.44 13.25 -19.00
CA LEU A 214 5.53 14.21 -19.17
C LEU A 214 6.82 13.47 -19.53
N ARG A 215 7.56 13.99 -20.51
CA ARG A 215 8.90 13.49 -20.85
C ARG A 215 9.93 14.53 -20.43
N ARG A 216 10.74 14.22 -19.42
CA ARG A 216 11.89 15.06 -19.04
C ARG A 216 12.97 14.97 -20.12
N SER A 217 13.35 16.09 -20.70
CA SER A 217 14.55 16.21 -21.54
C SER A 217 15.65 16.91 -20.73
N ALA A 218 16.80 16.26 -20.57
CA ALA A 218 17.97 16.77 -19.83
C ALA A 218 17.72 16.98 -18.32
N ASP A 219 17.49 15.89 -17.59
CA ASP A 219 17.33 15.93 -16.13
C ASP A 219 18.67 15.74 -15.40
N VAL A 220 18.87 16.45 -14.28
CA VAL A 220 19.99 16.22 -13.37
C VAL A 220 19.69 14.98 -12.56
N ALA A 221 20.64 14.05 -12.49
CA ALA A 221 20.46 12.93 -11.59
C ALA A 221 20.53 13.43 -10.13
N GLY A 222 19.50 13.17 -9.31
CA GLY A 222 19.41 13.73 -7.96
C GLY A 222 20.63 13.52 -7.04
N TRP A 223 21.45 12.49 -7.29
CA TRP A 223 22.70 12.26 -6.55
C TRP A 223 23.83 13.24 -6.92
N GLU A 224 23.77 13.90 -8.07
CA GLU A 224 24.73 14.92 -8.52
C GLU A 224 24.45 16.30 -7.92
N ILE A 225 23.19 16.56 -7.56
CA ILE A 225 22.71 17.88 -7.12
C ILE A 225 23.56 18.43 -5.95
N PRO A 226 23.85 17.67 -4.87
CA PRO A 226 24.71 18.15 -3.79
C PRO A 226 26.12 18.55 -4.27
N SER A 227 26.72 17.79 -5.18
CA SER A 227 28.08 18.05 -5.66
C SER A 227 28.14 19.32 -6.50
N ARG A 228 27.12 19.59 -7.33
CA ARG A 228 27.05 20.81 -8.16
C ARG A 228 27.04 22.08 -7.29
N PHE A 229 26.29 22.08 -6.19
CA PHE A 229 26.29 23.21 -5.26
C PHE A 229 27.63 23.39 -4.55
N LEU A 230 28.24 22.29 -4.09
CA LEU A 230 29.56 22.36 -3.45
C LEU A 230 30.67 22.81 -4.41
N ASP A 231 30.58 22.44 -5.69
CA ASP A 231 31.49 22.91 -6.73
C ASP A 231 31.30 24.40 -7.03
N TYR A 232 30.05 24.87 -7.07
CA TYR A 232 29.76 26.31 -7.14
C TYR A 232 30.39 27.09 -5.98
N LEU A 233 30.26 26.62 -4.73
CA LEU A 233 30.88 27.29 -3.58
C LEU A 233 32.42 27.28 -3.64
N ARG A 234 33.02 26.24 -4.23
CA ARG A 234 34.48 26.11 -4.38
C ARG A 234 35.03 27.00 -5.49
N PHE A 235 34.41 26.96 -6.66
CA PHE A 235 34.96 27.52 -7.90
C PHE A 235 34.26 28.83 -8.34
N GLY A 236 33.08 29.14 -7.79
CA GLY A 236 32.32 30.33 -8.11
C GLY A 236 31.60 30.29 -9.46
N GLU A 237 31.48 29.11 -10.08
CA GLU A 237 30.85 28.91 -11.39
C GLU A 237 29.39 28.43 -11.23
N PRO A 238 28.38 29.27 -11.51
CA PRO A 238 26.98 28.95 -11.26
C PRO A 238 26.31 28.14 -12.39
N GLY A 239 26.95 27.99 -13.55
CA GLY A 239 26.36 27.33 -14.74
C GLY A 239 25.70 25.97 -14.44
N PRO A 240 26.35 25.03 -13.72
CA PRO A 240 25.74 23.74 -13.39
C PRO A 240 24.49 23.80 -12.50
N LEU A 241 24.26 24.91 -11.79
CA LEU A 241 23.09 25.11 -10.94
C LEU A 241 21.84 25.50 -11.72
N VAL A 242 21.97 25.99 -12.96
CA VAL A 242 20.82 26.29 -13.83
C VAL A 242 19.95 25.06 -14.03
N ASP A 243 20.56 23.90 -14.25
CA ASP A 243 19.82 22.64 -14.39
C ASP A 243 19.14 22.21 -13.08
N VAL A 244 19.75 22.52 -11.92
CA VAL A 244 19.18 22.21 -10.60
C VAL A 244 17.96 23.09 -10.32
N VAL A 245 18.03 24.38 -10.65
CA VAL A 245 16.89 25.30 -10.52
C VAL A 245 15.74 24.86 -11.43
N ARG A 246 16.03 24.48 -12.68
CA ARG A 246 15.04 23.93 -13.60
C ARG A 246 14.40 22.63 -13.10
N HIS A 247 15.21 21.72 -12.54
CA HIS A 247 14.71 20.48 -11.94
C HIS A 247 13.70 20.77 -10.82
N ASN A 248 14.07 21.61 -9.86
CA ASN A 248 13.20 21.94 -8.74
C ASN A 248 11.93 22.70 -9.17
N ASP A 249 11.97 23.55 -10.21
CA ASP A 249 10.75 24.16 -10.78
C ASP A 249 9.81 23.10 -11.32
N GLU A 250 10.33 22.13 -12.07
CA GLU A 250 9.57 21.02 -12.63
C GLU A 250 8.97 20.13 -11.52
N ASP A 251 9.72 19.83 -10.47
CA ASP A 251 9.28 19.01 -9.34
C ASP A 251 8.10 19.67 -8.59
N VAL A 252 8.22 20.95 -8.23
CA VAL A 252 7.13 21.73 -7.58
C VAL A 252 5.90 21.78 -8.48
N ARG A 253 6.09 22.02 -9.78
CA ARG A 253 5.01 22.07 -10.77
C ARG A 253 4.33 20.71 -10.94
N SER A 254 5.08 19.62 -10.80
CA SER A 254 4.54 18.27 -10.87
C SER A 254 3.69 17.91 -9.66
N LEU A 255 3.93 18.49 -8.48
CA LEU A 255 3.00 18.38 -7.35
C LEU A 255 1.63 18.96 -7.70
N ALA A 256 1.61 20.15 -8.31
CA ALA A 256 0.39 20.80 -8.76
C ALA A 256 -0.33 20.03 -9.87
N ARG A 257 0.42 19.57 -10.88
CA ARG A 257 -0.14 18.74 -11.96
C ARG A 257 -0.73 17.43 -11.43
N LEU A 258 -0.11 16.82 -10.42
CA LEU A 258 -0.65 15.63 -9.78
C LEU A 258 -1.97 15.91 -9.05
N LEU A 259 -2.11 17.04 -8.36
CA LEU A 259 -3.39 17.44 -7.78
C LEU A 259 -4.46 17.67 -8.84
N VAL A 260 -4.12 18.34 -9.95
CA VAL A 260 -5.04 18.52 -11.10
C VAL A 260 -5.45 17.19 -11.71
N HIS A 261 -4.52 16.24 -11.85
CA HIS A 261 -4.80 14.88 -12.32
C HIS A 261 -5.80 14.16 -11.40
N VAL A 262 -5.55 14.22 -10.09
CA VAL A 262 -6.42 13.62 -9.07
C VAL A 262 -7.82 14.25 -9.10
N ASP A 263 -7.88 15.58 -9.20
CA ASP A 263 -9.12 16.35 -9.28
C ASP A 263 -9.98 15.96 -10.48
N ARG A 264 -9.38 15.91 -11.67
CA ARG A 264 -10.11 15.66 -12.93
C ARG A 264 -10.51 14.20 -13.12
N GLY A 265 -9.69 13.27 -12.62
CA GLY A 265 -9.87 11.84 -12.85
C GLY A 265 -10.65 11.11 -11.74
N TYR A 266 -10.59 11.61 -10.50
CA TYR A 266 -11.05 10.83 -9.34
C TYR A 266 -11.96 11.59 -8.39
N ALA A 267 -11.91 12.93 -8.35
CA ALA A 267 -12.77 13.71 -7.45
C ALA A 267 -14.22 13.81 -7.92
N ASP A 268 -14.50 13.53 -9.19
CA ASP A 268 -15.85 13.43 -9.75
C ASP A 268 -16.27 11.95 -9.85
N GLU A 269 -17.24 11.55 -9.02
CA GLU A 269 -17.78 10.18 -9.00
C GLU A 269 -18.41 9.78 -10.34
N GLY A 270 -18.95 10.75 -11.09
CA GLY A 270 -19.56 10.51 -12.41
C GLY A 270 -18.55 10.00 -13.44
N ARG A 271 -17.26 10.30 -13.24
CA ARG A 271 -16.18 9.91 -14.15
C ARG A 271 -15.46 8.64 -13.75
N TRP A 272 -15.80 8.03 -12.62
CA TRP A 272 -15.10 6.83 -12.14
C TRP A 272 -15.11 5.70 -13.18
N ARG A 273 -16.19 5.54 -13.97
CA ARG A 273 -16.26 4.49 -15.01
C ARG A 273 -15.19 4.64 -16.11
N GLU A 274 -14.67 5.85 -16.31
CA GLU A 274 -13.59 6.15 -17.27
C GLU A 274 -12.20 5.90 -16.68
N ALA A 275 -12.08 5.81 -15.35
CA ALA A 275 -10.82 5.63 -14.67
C ALA A 275 -10.33 4.16 -14.72
N PRO A 276 -9.01 3.92 -14.68
CA PRO A 276 -8.48 2.56 -14.64
C PRO A 276 -9.03 1.77 -13.43
N PRO A 277 -9.55 0.53 -13.61
CA PRO A 277 -10.16 -0.24 -12.53
C PRO A 277 -9.26 -0.44 -11.31
N GLY A 278 -7.95 -0.62 -11.53
CA GLY A 278 -7.00 -0.78 -10.45
C GLY A 278 -6.76 0.51 -9.64
N ASP A 279 -6.88 1.69 -10.27
CA ASP A 279 -6.76 2.97 -9.57
C ASP A 279 -7.98 3.14 -8.65
N LEU A 280 -9.18 2.85 -9.16
CA LEU A 280 -10.41 2.84 -8.35
C LEU A 280 -10.36 1.84 -7.20
N ALA A 281 -9.80 0.64 -7.40
CA ALA A 281 -9.61 -0.32 -6.31
C ALA A 281 -8.64 0.21 -5.25
N GLY A 282 -7.59 0.93 -5.65
CA GLY A 282 -6.71 1.65 -4.74
C GLY A 282 -7.41 2.78 -3.99
N LEU A 283 -8.26 3.55 -4.67
CA LEU A 283 -9.09 4.62 -4.11
C LEU A 283 -10.14 4.07 -3.12
N ALA A 284 -10.78 2.95 -3.45
CA ALA A 284 -11.69 2.25 -2.55
C ALA A 284 -11.02 1.89 -1.21
N ARG A 285 -9.76 1.43 -1.25
CA ARG A 285 -8.98 1.18 -0.03
C ARG A 285 -8.70 2.47 0.74
N ALA A 286 -8.55 3.61 0.06
CA ALA A 286 -8.35 4.90 0.72
C ALA A 286 -9.63 5.31 1.48
N PHE A 287 -10.79 5.30 0.82
CA PHE A 287 -12.09 5.56 1.46
C PHE A 287 -12.38 4.61 2.62
N SER A 288 -12.17 3.31 2.42
CA SER A 288 -12.38 2.30 3.45
C SER A 288 -11.51 2.49 4.70
N ARG A 289 -10.33 3.13 4.61
CA ARG A 289 -9.48 3.38 5.78
C ARG A 289 -10.02 4.52 6.65
N GLU A 290 -10.84 5.40 6.09
CA GLU A 290 -11.51 6.49 6.78
C GLU A 290 -12.94 6.12 7.21
N GLY A 291 -13.35 4.86 7.02
CA GLY A 291 -14.71 4.39 7.35
C GLY A 291 -15.78 4.80 6.33
N ARG A 292 -15.37 5.34 5.18
CA ARG A 292 -16.25 5.81 4.10
C ARG A 292 -16.63 4.66 3.17
N ASP A 293 -17.33 3.69 3.73
CA ASP A 293 -17.53 2.36 3.11
C ASP A 293 -18.44 2.38 1.89
N GLU A 294 -19.43 3.28 1.84
CA GLU A 294 -20.31 3.45 0.68
C GLU A 294 -19.55 4.00 -0.53
N GLN A 295 -18.71 5.04 -0.36
CA GLN A 295 -17.85 5.53 -1.44
C GLN A 295 -16.84 4.48 -1.89
N ALA A 296 -16.28 3.72 -0.93
CA ALA A 296 -15.38 2.61 -1.25
C ALA A 296 -16.08 1.53 -2.10
N LEU A 297 -17.35 1.23 -1.79
CA LEU A 297 -18.16 0.30 -2.58
C LEU A 297 -18.43 0.87 -3.97
N GLY A 298 -18.79 2.15 -4.09
CA GLY A 298 -19.01 2.83 -5.36
C GLY A 298 -17.79 2.78 -6.28
N CYS A 299 -16.59 2.97 -5.74
CA CYS A 299 -15.34 2.81 -6.48
C CYS A 299 -15.18 1.38 -7.06
N LEU A 300 -15.44 0.33 -6.25
CA LEU A 300 -15.32 -1.06 -6.71
C LEU A 300 -16.42 -1.44 -7.71
N ASP A 301 -17.64 -0.95 -7.52
CA ASP A 301 -18.74 -1.15 -8.45
C ASP A 301 -18.43 -0.51 -9.81
N ALA A 302 -17.90 0.72 -9.83
CA ALA A 302 -17.44 1.37 -11.05
C ALA A 302 -16.29 0.60 -11.71
N ALA A 303 -15.30 0.14 -10.94
CA ALA A 303 -14.16 -0.62 -11.43
C ALA A 303 -14.57 -1.94 -12.11
N LEU A 304 -15.47 -2.69 -11.46
CA LEU A 304 -15.96 -3.98 -11.97
C LEU A 304 -16.91 -3.80 -13.17
N SER A 305 -17.67 -2.71 -13.21
CA SER A 305 -18.53 -2.39 -14.36
C SER A 305 -17.71 -1.99 -15.59
N SER A 306 -16.61 -1.25 -15.41
CA SER A 306 -15.71 -0.86 -16.50
C SER A 306 -14.96 -2.06 -17.08
N ALA A 307 -14.52 -3.00 -16.24
CA ALA A 307 -13.89 -4.24 -16.68
C ALA A 307 -14.81 -5.17 -17.49
N ALA A 308 -16.14 -5.04 -17.32
CA ALA A 308 -17.13 -5.82 -18.06
C ALA A 308 -17.39 -5.27 -19.48
N ALA A 309 -16.93 -4.05 -19.81
CA ALA A 309 -16.95 -3.55 -21.17
C ALA A 309 -15.81 -4.20 -21.97
N PRO A 310 -16.05 -4.74 -23.19
CA PRO A 310 -15.00 -5.37 -23.97
C PRO A 310 -13.96 -4.34 -24.43
N SER A 311 -12.88 -4.17 -23.68
CA SER A 311 -11.73 -3.39 -24.14
C SER A 311 -10.91 -4.24 -25.11
N ALA A 312 -10.91 -3.87 -26.38
CA ALA A 312 -9.93 -4.36 -27.35
C ALA A 312 -8.52 -3.96 -26.89
N THR A 313 -7.79 -4.91 -26.31
CA THR A 313 -6.33 -4.83 -26.12
C THR A 313 -5.75 -6.04 -26.82
N PRO A 314 -4.73 -5.90 -27.69
CA PRO A 314 -4.15 -7.06 -28.37
C PRO A 314 -3.47 -7.97 -27.35
N PRO A 315 -3.38 -9.28 -27.62
CA PRO A 315 -2.73 -10.22 -26.72
C PRO A 315 -1.25 -9.85 -26.59
N ARG A 316 -0.77 -9.69 -25.35
CA ARG A 316 0.67 -9.77 -25.07
C ARG A 316 1.07 -11.24 -25.08
N GLU A 317 1.24 -11.80 -26.27
CA GLU A 317 2.12 -12.95 -26.48
C GLU A 317 3.56 -12.43 -26.41
N ASP A 318 4.21 -12.58 -25.27
CA ASP A 318 5.68 -12.70 -25.13
C ASP A 318 6.07 -12.78 -23.65
N LEU A 319 5.73 -13.90 -23.00
CA LEU A 319 6.35 -14.33 -21.74
C LEU A 319 6.59 -15.85 -21.70
N LEU A 320 6.66 -16.48 -22.87
CA LEU A 320 7.10 -17.86 -23.02
C LEU A 320 8.46 -17.83 -23.71
N LEU A 321 9.52 -17.63 -22.92
CA LEU A 321 10.91 -18.08 -23.13
C LEU A 321 11.85 -17.23 -22.25
N ALA A 322 11.89 -17.52 -20.95
CA ALA A 322 13.03 -17.16 -20.11
C ALA A 322 13.80 -18.47 -19.78
N PRO A 323 15.13 -18.54 -20.02
CA PRO A 323 15.87 -19.78 -19.89
C PRO A 323 15.96 -20.26 -18.43
N GLU A 324 15.91 -21.58 -18.25
CA GLU A 324 15.87 -22.34 -16.99
C GLU A 324 16.96 -22.02 -15.95
N ARG A 325 17.98 -21.23 -16.31
CA ARG A 325 19.10 -20.87 -15.41
C ARG A 325 18.73 -19.90 -14.29
N ALA A 326 17.60 -19.19 -14.38
CA ALA A 326 17.15 -18.27 -13.33
C ALA A 326 16.47 -18.97 -12.12
N ARG A 327 16.14 -20.27 -12.22
CA ARG A 327 15.41 -21.00 -11.17
C ARG A 327 16.29 -21.66 -10.11
N LEU A 328 17.62 -21.70 -10.30
CA LEU A 328 18.55 -22.46 -9.46
C LEU A 328 19.51 -21.62 -8.59
N ALA A 329 19.34 -20.30 -8.52
CA ALA A 329 20.20 -19.42 -7.73
C ALA A 329 19.50 -18.76 -6.52
N ILE A 330 18.44 -19.37 -5.97
CA ILE A 330 17.91 -18.99 -4.66
C ILE A 330 18.64 -19.83 -3.62
N ARG A 331 19.86 -19.41 -3.28
CA ARG A 331 20.59 -19.91 -2.11
C ARG A 331 20.04 -19.19 -0.88
N GLU A 332 19.68 -19.97 0.13
CA GLU A 332 19.18 -19.52 1.43
C GLU A 332 20.06 -18.40 2.01
N SER A 333 19.52 -17.19 2.08
CA SER A 333 20.09 -16.08 2.85
C SER A 333 19.35 -16.01 4.17
N ARG A 334 20.09 -15.99 5.29
CA ARG A 334 19.51 -15.88 6.63
C ARG A 334 18.91 -14.48 6.83
N PRO A 335 17.86 -14.33 7.67
CA PRO A 335 17.10 -13.08 7.82
C PRO A 335 17.90 -11.88 8.37
N ASP A 336 19.10 -12.10 8.89
CA ASP A 336 19.86 -11.08 9.64
C ASP A 336 20.94 -10.34 8.82
N ASP A 337 21.15 -10.71 7.55
CA ASP A 337 22.16 -10.07 6.67
C ASP A 337 21.58 -8.97 5.73
N GLU A 338 20.31 -8.62 5.87
CA GLU A 338 19.67 -7.59 5.01
C GLU A 338 19.84 -6.15 5.57
N PRO A 339 20.23 -5.16 4.73
CA PRO A 339 20.40 -3.78 5.17
C PRO A 339 19.12 -3.18 5.76
N TRP A 340 19.27 -2.31 6.77
CA TRP A 340 18.16 -1.74 7.55
C TRP A 340 17.12 -0.94 6.73
N TRP A 341 17.47 -0.50 5.51
CA TRP A 341 16.60 0.21 4.57
C TRP A 341 15.85 -0.71 3.58
N SER A 342 16.04 -2.03 3.66
CA SER A 342 15.38 -3.01 2.79
C SER A 342 13.84 -2.92 2.90
N PRO A 343 13.10 -2.78 1.79
CA PRO A 343 11.63 -2.81 1.78
C PRO A 343 11.03 -4.16 2.22
N ARG A 344 11.88 -5.18 2.41
CA ARG A 344 11.52 -6.52 2.88
C ARG A 344 11.66 -6.68 4.39
N ARG A 345 12.37 -5.77 5.06
CA ARG A 345 12.53 -5.76 6.51
C ARG A 345 11.27 -5.18 7.16
N GLN A 346 10.67 -5.89 8.10
CA GLN A 346 9.60 -5.31 8.93
C GLN A 346 10.22 -4.23 9.84
N PRO A 347 9.59 -3.04 9.98
CA PRO A 347 10.03 -2.05 10.94
C PRO A 347 9.89 -2.60 12.37
N ASP A 348 11.01 -2.76 13.07
CA ASP A 348 11.02 -3.09 14.50
C ASP A 348 10.95 -1.78 15.29
N PHE A 349 9.77 -1.49 15.85
CA PHE A 349 9.56 -0.48 16.87
C PHE A 349 9.15 -1.14 18.19
N GLY A 350 10.01 -2.00 18.74
CA GLY A 350 10.15 -2.19 20.20
C GLY A 350 8.89 -2.63 20.98
N GLY A 351 8.02 -3.46 20.40
CA GLY A 351 6.84 -4.01 21.10
C GLY A 351 6.89 -5.53 21.19
N ARG A 352 6.81 -6.09 22.41
CA ARG A 352 6.73 -7.55 22.64
C ARG A 352 5.50 -8.14 21.92
N PRO A 353 5.61 -9.29 21.24
CA PRO A 353 4.46 -9.92 20.58
C PRO A 353 3.51 -10.52 21.63
N GLY A 354 2.36 -9.86 21.81
CA GLY A 354 1.24 -10.37 22.57
C GLY A 354 0.62 -11.61 21.91
N ARG A 355 0.37 -12.62 22.74
CA ARG A 355 -0.16 -13.95 22.43
C ARG A 355 -1.42 -13.93 21.53
N TYR A 356 -1.35 -14.73 20.45
CA TYR A 356 -2.40 -15.16 19.51
C TYR A 356 -3.15 -14.08 18.71
N PRO A 357 -2.84 -13.99 17.42
CA PRO A 357 -3.84 -13.74 16.38
C PRO A 357 -4.13 -15.04 15.64
N ILE A 358 -5.41 -15.39 15.50
CA ILE A 358 -5.85 -16.26 14.41
C ILE A 358 -5.55 -15.48 13.12
N ALA A 359 -4.37 -15.69 12.54
CA ALA A 359 -4.04 -15.19 11.22
C ALA A 359 -5.08 -15.78 10.25
N GLY A 360 -5.95 -14.94 9.70
CA GLY A 360 -6.84 -15.34 8.64
C GLY A 360 -5.99 -15.95 7.54
N ALA A 361 -6.33 -17.15 7.07
CA ALA A 361 -5.59 -17.86 6.01
C ALA A 361 -5.43 -17.03 4.71
N TRP A 362 -6.15 -15.90 4.60
CA TRP A 362 -5.95 -14.87 3.58
C TRP A 362 -4.68 -14.03 3.77
N ASP A 363 -4.22 -13.69 4.99
CA ASP A 363 -3.01 -12.85 5.18
C ASP A 363 -1.72 -13.58 4.83
N ALA A 364 -1.66 -14.90 5.00
CA ALA A 364 -0.47 -15.68 4.65
C ALA A 364 -0.34 -15.96 3.14
N ALA A 365 -1.46 -15.97 2.41
CA ALA A 365 -1.48 -16.07 0.94
C ALA A 365 -1.53 -14.69 0.26
N GLN A 366 -1.91 -13.64 1.00
CA GLN A 366 -1.99 -12.25 0.59
C GLN A 366 -1.18 -11.31 1.49
N SER A 367 0.05 -11.69 1.86
CA SER A 367 1.11 -10.68 1.97
C SER A 367 1.46 -10.14 0.57
N SER A 368 0.43 -9.88 -0.24
CA SER A 368 0.50 -9.22 -1.52
C SER A 368 1.16 -7.89 -1.21
N ARG A 369 2.35 -7.67 -1.78
CA ARG A 369 2.93 -6.34 -1.91
C ARG A 369 1.79 -5.37 -2.25
N ARG A 370 1.77 -4.18 -1.64
CA ARG A 370 0.72 -3.16 -1.96
C ARG A 370 0.59 -2.94 -3.47
N ASP A 371 1.69 -3.20 -4.17
CA ASP A 371 1.93 -3.05 -5.61
C ASP A 371 1.48 -4.27 -6.45
N ALA A 372 0.95 -5.35 -5.84
CA ALA A 372 0.46 -6.49 -6.59
C ALA A 372 -0.72 -6.06 -7.50
N PRO A 373 -0.82 -6.58 -8.73
CA PRO A 373 -1.87 -6.20 -9.66
C PRO A 373 -3.28 -6.37 -9.08
N TRP A 374 -4.19 -5.51 -9.51
CA TRP A 374 -5.61 -5.63 -9.20
C TRP A 374 -6.28 -6.57 -10.20
N THR A 375 -6.52 -7.80 -9.78
CA THR A 375 -7.32 -8.76 -10.55
C THR A 375 -8.80 -8.58 -10.22
N GLU A 376 -9.67 -8.95 -11.16
CA GLU A 376 -11.13 -8.94 -10.96
C GLU A 376 -11.53 -9.74 -9.71
N SER A 377 -11.01 -10.95 -9.54
CA SER A 377 -11.23 -11.79 -8.36
C SER A 377 -10.85 -11.11 -7.04
N ARG A 378 -9.79 -10.30 -7.04
CA ARG A 378 -9.36 -9.53 -5.87
C ARG A 378 -10.32 -8.37 -5.60
N MET A 379 -10.76 -7.66 -6.64
CA MET A 379 -11.73 -6.57 -6.51
C MET A 379 -13.09 -7.09 -6.01
N LEU A 380 -13.57 -8.21 -6.54
CA LEU A 380 -14.80 -8.89 -6.06
C LEU A 380 -14.68 -9.32 -4.59
N ALA A 381 -13.52 -9.83 -4.17
CA ALA A 381 -13.29 -10.18 -2.78
C ALA A 381 -13.31 -8.95 -1.86
N GLU A 382 -12.70 -7.82 -2.25
CA GLU A 382 -12.79 -6.57 -1.48
C GLU A 382 -14.22 -6.05 -1.42
N ARG A 383 -14.94 -6.07 -2.55
CA ARG A 383 -16.34 -5.67 -2.65
C ARG A 383 -17.22 -6.45 -1.68
N ALA A 384 -17.08 -7.78 -1.65
CA ALA A 384 -17.85 -8.64 -0.78
C ALA A 384 -17.55 -8.40 0.71
N ARG A 385 -16.32 -8.01 1.06
CA ARG A 385 -15.97 -7.58 2.43
C ARG A 385 -16.62 -6.25 2.78
N LEU A 386 -16.63 -5.26 1.88
CA LEU A 386 -17.31 -3.98 2.09
C LEU A 386 -18.82 -4.17 2.30
N LEU A 387 -19.48 -4.93 1.43
CA LEU A 387 -20.90 -5.25 1.55
C LEU A 387 -21.23 -5.88 2.91
N ARG A 388 -20.37 -6.79 3.38
CA ARG A 388 -20.53 -7.39 4.72
C ARG A 388 -20.40 -6.35 5.84
N ARG A 389 -19.48 -5.37 5.74
CA ARG A 389 -19.35 -4.31 6.76
C ARG A 389 -20.54 -3.37 6.76
N LEU A 390 -21.09 -3.06 5.59
CA LEU A 390 -22.31 -2.28 5.39
C LEU A 390 -23.61 -3.03 5.78
N GLY A 391 -23.52 -4.29 6.24
CA GLY A 391 -24.69 -5.07 6.62
C GLY A 391 -25.48 -5.66 5.43
N ARG A 392 -25.01 -5.47 4.19
CA ARG A 392 -25.63 -5.98 2.96
C ARG A 392 -25.25 -7.46 2.74
N TYR A 393 -25.68 -8.32 3.66
CA TYR A 393 -25.21 -9.71 3.74
C TYR A 393 -25.59 -10.58 2.54
N ARG A 394 -26.78 -10.38 1.96
CA ARG A 394 -27.22 -11.14 0.77
C ARG A 394 -26.40 -10.76 -0.47
N ASP A 395 -26.15 -9.47 -0.68
CA ASP A 395 -25.30 -8.99 -1.77
C ASP A 395 -23.85 -9.49 -1.61
N ALA A 396 -23.35 -9.49 -0.37
CA ALA A 396 -22.03 -10.04 -0.04
C ALA A 396 -21.97 -11.55 -0.35
N GLU A 397 -22.98 -12.31 0.05
CA GLU A 397 -23.08 -13.74 -0.26
C GLU A 397 -23.09 -13.98 -1.77
N ALA A 398 -23.94 -13.28 -2.52
CA ALA A 398 -24.01 -13.41 -3.98
C ALA A 398 -22.65 -13.15 -4.63
N THR A 399 -21.94 -12.12 -4.18
CA THR A 399 -20.59 -11.80 -4.67
C THR A 399 -19.59 -12.93 -4.36
N TRP A 400 -19.61 -13.48 -3.13
CA TRP A 400 -18.75 -14.61 -2.77
C TRP A 400 -19.10 -15.89 -3.53
N VAL A 401 -20.37 -16.19 -3.76
CA VAL A 401 -20.82 -17.35 -4.54
C VAL A 401 -20.35 -17.24 -5.99
N GLY A 402 -20.47 -16.05 -6.60
CA GLY A 402 -19.92 -15.78 -7.92
C GLY A 402 -18.40 -16.01 -7.97
N LEU A 403 -17.66 -15.51 -6.97
CA LEU A 403 -16.23 -15.74 -6.85
C LEU A 403 -15.90 -17.22 -6.65
N ALA A 404 -16.77 -17.98 -5.98
CA ALA A 404 -16.60 -19.39 -5.68
C ALA A 404 -16.74 -20.30 -6.92
N ALA A 405 -17.23 -19.77 -8.05
CA ALA A 405 -17.16 -20.43 -9.35
C ALA A 405 -15.72 -20.57 -9.86
N ASN A 406 -14.79 -19.72 -9.39
CA ASN A 406 -13.37 -19.89 -9.67
C ASN A 406 -12.84 -21.20 -9.05
N ARG A 407 -11.90 -21.86 -9.72
CA ARG A 407 -11.27 -23.09 -9.21
C ARG A 407 -10.05 -22.76 -8.33
N GLY A 408 -9.53 -23.78 -7.65
CA GLY A 408 -8.31 -23.66 -6.82
C GLY A 408 -8.52 -22.85 -5.54
N THR A 409 -7.45 -22.25 -5.03
CA THR A 409 -7.44 -21.59 -3.71
C THR A 409 -8.48 -20.47 -3.59
N VAL A 410 -8.69 -19.67 -4.64
CA VAL A 410 -9.65 -18.55 -4.63
C VAL A 410 -11.08 -19.08 -4.41
N GLY A 411 -11.48 -20.12 -5.15
CA GLY A 411 -12.78 -20.75 -4.99
C GLY A 411 -12.99 -21.37 -3.62
N THR A 412 -11.97 -22.10 -3.14
CA THR A 412 -12.01 -22.71 -1.80
C THR A 412 -12.22 -21.67 -0.71
N LEU A 413 -11.48 -20.56 -0.77
CA LEU A 413 -11.59 -19.49 0.21
C LEU A 413 -12.93 -18.74 0.10
N ALA A 414 -13.45 -18.53 -1.11
CA ALA A 414 -14.76 -17.92 -1.32
C ALA A 414 -15.89 -18.76 -0.70
N TRP A 415 -15.90 -20.08 -0.91
CA TRP A 415 -16.86 -20.99 -0.27
C TRP A 415 -16.79 -20.97 1.26
N ILE A 416 -15.60 -20.76 1.84
CA ILE A 416 -15.44 -20.58 3.29
C ILE A 416 -16.12 -19.30 3.78
N GLU A 417 -16.01 -18.19 3.04
CA GLU A 417 -16.69 -16.94 3.37
C GLU A 417 -18.22 -17.06 3.21
N VAL A 418 -18.71 -17.75 2.17
CA VAL A 418 -20.15 -18.10 2.04
C VAL A 418 -20.63 -18.88 3.27
N ALA A 419 -19.90 -19.92 3.67
CA ALA A 419 -20.26 -20.72 4.84
C ALA A 419 -20.32 -19.89 6.12
N LYS A 420 -19.41 -18.92 6.30
CA LYS A 420 -19.43 -17.99 7.46
C LYS A 420 -20.63 -17.06 7.43
N LEU A 421 -20.97 -16.49 6.27
CA LEU A 421 -22.12 -15.59 6.13
C LEU A 421 -23.43 -16.32 6.43
N ARG A 422 -23.62 -17.50 5.83
CA ARG A 422 -24.79 -18.35 6.08
C ARG A 422 -24.94 -18.74 7.55
N GLU A 423 -23.84 -19.18 8.18
CA GLU A 423 -23.84 -19.60 9.59
C GLU A 423 -24.15 -18.43 10.56
N HIS A 424 -23.53 -17.26 10.35
CA HIS A 424 -23.48 -16.21 11.38
C HIS A 424 -24.37 -15.00 11.10
N ARG A 425 -24.81 -14.79 9.85
CA ARG A 425 -25.56 -13.59 9.46
C ARG A 425 -26.90 -13.90 8.81
N LEU A 426 -27.04 -15.05 8.14
CA LEU A 426 -28.29 -15.43 7.45
C LEU A 426 -29.08 -16.55 8.17
N ASP A 427 -28.53 -17.12 9.25
CA ASP A 427 -29.11 -18.24 10.02
C ASP A 427 -29.44 -19.50 9.20
N ASP A 428 -28.77 -19.65 8.05
CA ASP A 428 -28.87 -20.81 7.16
C ASP A 428 -27.77 -21.83 7.49
N LEU A 429 -28.05 -22.68 8.48
CA LEU A 429 -27.10 -23.72 8.90
C LEU A 429 -26.92 -24.82 7.85
N ALA A 430 -27.97 -25.14 7.09
CA ALA A 430 -27.92 -26.19 6.07
C ALA A 430 -27.04 -25.74 4.90
N GLY A 431 -27.28 -24.54 4.35
CA GLY A 431 -26.46 -23.98 3.29
C GLY A 431 -25.04 -23.63 3.75
N ALA A 432 -24.81 -23.39 5.06
CA ALA A 432 -23.46 -23.26 5.60
C ALA A 432 -22.67 -24.58 5.55
N VAL A 433 -23.32 -25.72 5.83
CA VAL A 433 -22.72 -27.06 5.68
C VAL A 433 -22.43 -27.35 4.22
N GLU A 434 -23.36 -27.06 3.32
CA GLU A 434 -23.17 -27.25 1.87
C GLU A 434 -21.97 -26.47 1.34
N ALA A 435 -21.88 -25.18 1.69
CA ALA A 435 -20.76 -24.32 1.30
C ALA A 435 -19.43 -24.83 1.86
N ALA A 436 -19.38 -25.27 3.12
CA ALA A 436 -18.17 -25.83 3.72
C ALA A 436 -17.74 -27.16 3.04
N ASN A 437 -18.70 -28.01 2.64
CA ASN A 437 -18.43 -29.21 1.86
C ASN A 437 -17.93 -28.87 0.44
N ALA A 438 -18.46 -27.83 -0.19
CA ALA A 438 -17.97 -27.35 -1.48
C ALA A 438 -16.51 -26.89 -1.40
N ALA A 439 -16.14 -26.14 -0.36
CA ALA A 439 -14.75 -25.78 -0.10
C ALA A 439 -13.86 -27.02 0.10
N LEU A 440 -14.30 -28.00 0.88
CA LEU A 440 -13.53 -29.23 1.13
C LEU A 440 -13.25 -29.99 -0.17
N ARG A 441 -14.27 -30.18 -1.03
CA ARG A 441 -14.10 -30.84 -2.34
C ARG A 441 -13.07 -30.14 -3.23
N LEU A 442 -13.02 -28.81 -3.21
CA LEU A 442 -12.01 -28.06 -3.97
C LEU A 442 -10.60 -28.23 -3.38
N ALA A 443 -10.47 -28.24 -2.06
CA ALA A 443 -9.20 -28.49 -1.38
C ALA A 443 -8.67 -29.90 -1.65
N GLU A 444 -9.52 -30.93 -1.55
CA GLU A 444 -9.16 -32.33 -1.85
C GLU A 444 -8.70 -32.50 -3.30
N ARG A 445 -9.39 -31.87 -4.26
CA ARG A 445 -8.95 -31.85 -5.66
C ARG A 445 -7.58 -31.21 -5.84
N GLN A 446 -7.26 -30.14 -5.12
CA GLN A 446 -5.92 -29.54 -5.16
C GLN A 446 -4.87 -30.49 -4.58
N ALA A 447 -5.19 -31.18 -3.48
CA ALA A 447 -4.30 -32.18 -2.89
C ALA A 447 -4.01 -33.34 -3.86
N TRP A 448 -5.02 -33.85 -4.58
CA TRP A 448 -4.83 -34.89 -5.60
C TRP A 448 -3.95 -34.43 -6.78
N LEU A 449 -3.94 -33.13 -7.06
CA LEU A 449 -3.06 -32.53 -8.07
C LEU A 449 -1.66 -32.18 -7.51
N GLY A 450 -1.29 -32.70 -6.34
CA GLY A 450 0.01 -32.46 -5.71
C GLY A 450 0.17 -31.07 -5.10
N ARG A 451 -0.93 -30.34 -4.87
CA ARG A 451 -0.96 -28.99 -4.29
C ARG A 451 -1.79 -28.97 -3.00
N PRO A 452 -1.41 -29.74 -1.97
CA PRO A 452 -2.22 -29.85 -0.75
C PRO A 452 -2.32 -28.51 -0.03
N LEU A 453 -3.42 -28.28 0.69
CA LEU A 453 -3.63 -27.12 1.54
C LEU A 453 -3.87 -27.61 3.00
N PRO A 454 -2.86 -28.20 3.67
CA PRO A 454 -3.09 -29.03 4.86
C PRO A 454 -3.75 -28.28 6.02
N ARG A 455 -3.34 -27.02 6.24
CA ARG A 455 -3.93 -26.15 7.27
C ARG A 455 -5.40 -25.85 6.98
N LEU A 456 -5.74 -25.65 5.71
CA LEU A 456 -7.09 -25.32 5.28
C LEU A 456 -8.02 -26.53 5.37
N GLU A 457 -7.53 -27.70 4.95
CA GLU A 457 -8.24 -28.98 5.03
C GLU A 457 -8.59 -29.33 6.48
N VAL A 458 -7.62 -29.24 7.41
CA VAL A 458 -7.86 -29.46 8.84
C VAL A 458 -8.88 -28.47 9.40
N ALA A 459 -8.79 -27.19 9.04
CA ALA A 459 -9.73 -26.17 9.48
C ALA A 459 -11.15 -26.40 8.95
N LEU A 460 -11.29 -26.85 7.71
CA LEU A 460 -12.56 -27.22 7.08
C LEU A 460 -13.20 -28.43 7.76
N GLY A 461 -12.41 -29.48 8.04
CA GLY A 461 -12.89 -30.66 8.77
C GLY A 461 -13.44 -30.31 10.16
N ARG A 462 -12.71 -29.49 10.94
CA ARG A 462 -13.18 -28.99 12.24
C ARG A 462 -14.46 -28.15 12.13
N ARG A 463 -14.56 -27.32 11.09
CA ARG A 463 -15.77 -26.50 10.82
C ARG A 463 -16.98 -27.38 10.50
N LEU A 464 -16.84 -28.38 9.63
CA LEU A 464 -17.91 -29.30 9.28
C LEU A 464 -18.40 -30.10 10.49
N ALA A 465 -17.49 -30.60 11.32
CA ALA A 465 -17.86 -31.28 12.57
C ALA A 465 -18.66 -30.37 13.51
N ARG A 466 -18.20 -29.12 13.71
CA ARG A 466 -18.92 -28.12 14.51
C ARG A 466 -20.31 -27.81 13.96
N LEU A 467 -20.41 -27.56 12.65
CA LEU A 467 -21.67 -27.25 11.98
C LEU A 467 -22.64 -28.43 12.06
N GLY A 468 -22.18 -29.65 11.83
CA GLY A 468 -22.98 -30.87 11.95
C GLY A 468 -23.55 -31.05 13.37
N ALA A 469 -22.73 -30.86 14.40
CA ALA A 469 -23.18 -30.90 15.79
C ALA A 469 -24.20 -29.79 16.13
N ARG A 470 -24.10 -28.62 15.49
CA ARG A 470 -25.04 -27.51 15.67
C ARG A 470 -26.38 -27.78 14.97
N VAL A 471 -26.35 -28.32 13.75
CA VAL A 471 -27.55 -28.77 13.02
C VAL A 471 -28.28 -29.86 13.81
N ALA A 472 -27.56 -30.89 14.29
CA ALA A 472 -28.15 -31.97 15.07
C ALA A 472 -28.84 -31.46 16.35
N ARG A 473 -28.22 -30.52 17.07
CA ARG A 473 -28.81 -29.88 18.26
C ARG A 473 -30.06 -29.06 17.93
N ARG A 474 -30.05 -28.26 16.85
CA ARG A 474 -31.21 -27.46 16.43
C ARG A 474 -32.37 -28.35 16.02
N SER A 475 -32.10 -29.42 15.27
CA SER A 475 -33.11 -30.42 14.89
C SER A 475 -33.68 -31.16 16.11
N ALA A 476 -32.85 -31.48 17.11
CA ALA A 476 -33.30 -32.09 18.36
C ALA A 476 -34.19 -31.12 19.17
N ALA A 477 -33.81 -29.85 19.29
CA ALA A 477 -34.60 -28.83 19.98
C ALA A 477 -35.97 -28.58 19.29
N ALA A 478 -36.00 -28.55 17.95
CA ALA A 478 -37.24 -28.42 17.18
C ALA A 478 -38.22 -29.61 17.39
N ARG A 479 -37.69 -30.82 17.60
CA ARG A 479 -38.51 -32.01 17.93
C ARG A 479 -39.09 -31.99 19.34
N VAL A 480 -38.48 -31.24 20.27
CA VAL A 480 -38.94 -31.13 21.67
C VAL A 480 -39.93 -29.97 21.86
N GLY A 481 -39.89 -28.94 21.01
CA GLY A 481 -40.75 -27.74 21.10
C GLY A 481 -42.07 -27.77 20.33
N THR A 482 -42.47 -28.90 19.73
CA THR A 482 -43.81 -29.08 19.16
C THR A 482 -44.79 -29.45 20.29
N PRO A 483 -45.94 -28.76 20.47
CA PRO A 483 -46.89 -29.15 21.50
C PRO A 483 -47.42 -30.54 21.18
N LYS A 484 -47.32 -31.47 22.15
CA LYS A 484 -48.08 -32.72 22.11
C LYS A 484 -49.57 -32.35 22.02
N THR A 485 -50.20 -32.71 20.92
CA THR A 485 -51.67 -32.83 20.85
C THR A 485 -52.12 -33.73 22.01
N PRO A 486 -53.06 -33.31 22.87
CA PRO A 486 -53.54 -34.16 23.94
C PRO A 486 -54.58 -35.13 23.38
N GLY A 487 -54.36 -36.43 23.58
CA GLY A 487 -55.41 -37.42 23.43
C GLY A 487 -54.88 -38.79 23.00
N ALA A 488 -54.74 -39.71 23.96
CA ALA A 488 -55.43 -41.01 23.97
C ALA A 488 -54.76 -42.00 24.94
N SER A 489 -55.22 -41.99 26.19
CA SER A 489 -55.49 -43.18 27.00
C SER A 489 -56.55 -42.71 28.02
N THR A 490 -57.62 -43.42 28.36
CA THR A 490 -57.91 -44.84 28.49
C THR A 490 -59.43 -45.05 28.38
N ALA A 491 -59.88 -46.19 27.86
CA ALA A 491 -60.94 -47.03 28.45
C ALA A 491 -61.42 -48.06 27.43
N SER A 492 -61.31 -49.32 27.84
CA SER A 492 -61.94 -50.50 27.29
C SER A 492 -63.45 -50.51 27.53
N ASP A 493 -64.12 -51.38 26.77
CA ASP A 493 -65.50 -51.86 26.91
C ASP A 493 -66.61 -51.01 26.30
N GLU A 494 -66.93 -51.28 25.03
CA GLU A 494 -68.26 -51.79 24.70
C GLU A 494 -68.26 -52.48 23.32
N ALA A 495 -68.87 -53.65 23.29
CA ALA A 495 -68.82 -54.62 22.22
C ALA A 495 -69.88 -54.38 21.12
N ALA A 496 -69.53 -54.87 19.94
CA ALA A 496 -70.42 -55.52 18.97
C ALA A 496 -71.52 -54.69 18.29
N ALA A 497 -71.27 -54.35 17.01
CA ALA A 497 -72.16 -54.73 15.90
C ALA A 497 -71.54 -54.41 14.54
N ALA A 498 -71.98 -55.15 13.52
CA ALA A 498 -71.76 -54.95 12.08
C ALA A 498 -70.43 -55.43 11.49
N ARG A 499 -70.41 -56.75 11.24
CA ARG A 499 -69.63 -57.44 10.22
C ARG A 499 -70.07 -57.03 8.80
N ARG A 500 -69.21 -57.40 7.83
CA ARG A 500 -69.40 -57.48 6.35
C ARG A 500 -69.07 -56.13 5.68
N THR A 501 -68.16 -55.99 4.71
CA THR A 501 -67.72 -56.84 3.59
C THR A 501 -66.36 -56.33 3.04
N ALA A 502 -65.47 -57.23 2.63
CA ALA A 502 -64.37 -56.96 1.68
C ALA A 502 -64.91 -57.00 0.22
N PRO A 503 -64.24 -56.41 -0.79
CA PRO A 503 -63.18 -57.11 -1.56
C PRO A 503 -62.08 -56.14 -2.12
N PRO A 504 -61.30 -56.44 -3.20
CA PRO A 504 -59.94 -56.98 -3.11
C PRO A 504 -58.83 -56.10 -3.74
N ARG A 505 -57.61 -56.64 -3.69
CA ARG A 505 -56.28 -56.12 -4.11
C ARG A 505 -56.10 -55.79 -5.60
N SER A 506 -55.26 -54.79 -5.87
CA SER A 506 -54.19 -54.72 -6.92
C SER A 506 -53.61 -53.29 -6.93
N SER A 507 -52.37 -52.94 -7.23
CA SER A 507 -51.05 -53.57 -7.34
C SER A 507 -50.08 -52.43 -7.72
N LEU A 508 -48.83 -52.50 -7.26
CA LEU A 508 -47.63 -51.92 -7.88
C LEU A 508 -47.45 -50.39 -7.84
N PHE A 509 -46.56 -49.91 -6.95
CA PHE A 509 -45.36 -49.17 -7.35
C PHE A 509 -44.35 -49.25 -6.19
N GLU A 510 -43.20 -49.88 -6.47
CA GLU A 510 -42.08 -50.05 -5.55
C GLU A 510 -41.42 -48.69 -5.25
N ALA A 511 -41.16 -48.44 -3.97
CA ALA A 511 -40.19 -47.48 -3.50
C ALA A 511 -38.86 -48.19 -3.26
N PRO A 512 -37.70 -47.61 -3.63
CA PRO A 512 -36.44 -48.04 -3.03
C PRO A 512 -36.25 -47.36 -1.68
N VAL A 513 -36.14 -48.22 -0.68
CA VAL A 513 -35.78 -47.93 0.70
C VAL A 513 -34.36 -47.35 0.80
N LEU A 514 -34.26 -46.35 1.68
CA LEU A 514 -33.11 -45.82 2.40
C LEU A 514 -31.83 -46.68 2.41
N GLY A 515 -30.77 -46.15 1.79
CA GLY A 515 -29.39 -46.52 2.10
C GLY A 515 -28.81 -45.60 3.18
N THR A 516 -28.83 -46.05 4.42
CA THR A 516 -28.19 -45.40 5.57
C THR A 516 -26.66 -45.56 5.57
N SER A 517 -25.99 -44.48 5.99
CA SER A 517 -24.73 -44.47 6.77
C SER A 517 -23.48 -45.16 6.18
N ALA A 518 -22.71 -44.42 5.37
CA ALA A 518 -21.28 -44.69 5.17
C ALA A 518 -20.51 -43.41 4.81
N GLY A 519 -20.22 -42.56 5.80
CA GLY A 519 -19.40 -41.36 5.58
C GLY A 519 -18.53 -40.91 6.76
N TRP A 520 -18.67 -41.55 7.94
CA TRP A 520 -18.10 -41.03 9.19
C TRP A 520 -16.88 -41.79 9.74
N ARG A 521 -16.25 -42.69 8.97
CA ARG A 521 -15.10 -43.52 9.47
C ARG A 521 -13.88 -43.62 8.55
N ARG A 522 -13.44 -42.54 7.91
CA ARG A 522 -12.11 -42.49 7.24
C ARG A 522 -11.25 -41.28 7.60
N ALA A 523 -11.48 -40.65 8.75
CA ALA A 523 -10.68 -39.51 9.22
C ALA A 523 -9.89 -39.78 10.52
N ALA A 524 -9.84 -41.02 11.01
CA ALA A 524 -9.23 -41.36 12.31
C ALA A 524 -8.05 -42.36 12.25
N SER A 525 -7.48 -42.64 11.08
CA SER A 525 -6.43 -43.68 10.92
C SER A 525 -5.11 -43.19 10.30
N ILE A 526 -4.89 -41.88 10.18
CA ILE A 526 -3.60 -41.29 9.80
C ILE A 526 -3.15 -40.27 10.88
N ALA A 527 -3.11 -40.72 12.13
CA ALA A 527 -2.53 -39.98 13.25
C ALA A 527 -1.89 -40.90 14.30
N ALA A 528 -1.59 -42.14 13.92
CA ALA A 528 -0.97 -43.14 14.79
C ALA A 528 0.14 -43.86 14.01
N ARG A 529 1.20 -43.11 13.67
CA ARG A 529 2.54 -43.60 13.33
C ARG A 529 3.46 -42.38 13.28
N LYS A 530 4.56 -42.44 14.02
CA LYS A 530 5.58 -41.40 14.30
C LYS A 530 5.31 -40.51 15.51
N THR A 531 5.55 -41.06 16.70
CA THR A 531 6.38 -40.44 17.77
C THR A 531 6.55 -41.47 18.88
N SER A 532 7.59 -42.31 18.80
CA SER A 532 8.14 -42.97 20.00
C SER A 532 9.15 -42.00 20.64
N PRO A 533 9.02 -41.67 21.94
CA PRO A 533 10.04 -40.92 22.66
C PRO A 533 11.20 -41.86 23.05
N ALA A 534 12.43 -41.43 22.79
CA ALA A 534 13.63 -42.03 23.37
C ALA A 534 13.71 -41.66 24.88
N PRO A 535 14.20 -42.55 25.76
CA PRO A 535 14.22 -42.31 27.20
C PRO A 535 15.35 -41.35 27.60
N VAL A 536 15.03 -40.54 28.61
CA VAL A 536 15.87 -39.54 29.26
C VAL A 536 16.95 -40.19 30.13
N ALA A 537 18.12 -39.57 30.13
CA ALA A 537 19.32 -39.92 30.88
C ALA A 537 19.13 -39.85 32.41
N SER A 538 19.85 -40.74 33.10
CA SER A 538 20.06 -40.70 34.55
C SER A 538 21.56 -40.86 34.84
N ILE A 539 22.28 -39.77 35.08
CA ILE A 539 23.58 -39.79 35.79
C ILE A 539 23.67 -38.53 36.66
N THR A 540 23.83 -38.76 37.96
CA THR A 540 24.08 -37.82 39.06
C THR A 540 25.57 -37.38 39.13
N PRO A 541 25.92 -36.35 39.93
CA PRO A 541 27.12 -35.54 39.74
C PRO A 541 28.33 -36.03 40.54
N SER A 542 29.54 -35.71 40.06
CA SER A 542 30.75 -35.65 40.90
C SER A 542 31.83 -34.77 40.24
N ASP A 543 32.25 -33.75 41.00
CA ASP A 543 33.62 -33.29 41.24
C ASP A 543 34.64 -33.11 40.10
N GLY A 544 35.17 -31.88 40.01
CA GLY A 544 36.61 -31.69 40.23
C GLY A 544 37.51 -31.31 39.04
N ILE A 545 38.05 -30.07 39.15
CA ILE A 545 39.47 -29.69 38.96
C ILE A 545 40.04 -29.51 37.53
N ALA A 546 40.40 -28.22 37.30
CA ALA A 546 41.62 -27.64 36.70
C ALA A 546 42.28 -28.21 35.43
N GLY A 547 42.66 -27.27 34.55
CA GLY A 547 43.57 -27.43 33.42
C GLY A 547 43.48 -26.24 32.48
#